data_AF-A0A1W9RB45-F1
#
_entry.id   AF-A0A1W9RB45-F1
#
_cell.length_a   1.000
_cell.length_b   1.000
_cell.length_c   1.000
_cell.angle_alpha   90.00
_cell.angle_beta   90.00
_cell.angle_gamma   90.00
#
_symmetry.space_group_name_H-M   'P 1'
#
loop_
_entity.id
_entity.type
_entity.pdbx_description
1 polymer ?
#
loop_
_entity_poly.entity_id
_entity_poly.type
_entity_poly.pdbx_seq_one_letter_code
_entity_poly.pdbx_strand_id
1 'polypeptide(L)' 'MKFHLISSAIIIAFSFAVLSATAQSQYTPYNGLPGIIKSYKPAYNSNYPEWARMLYEYPINYFDLIKLYENPDVEKKEGV' A
#
# COMPACT_ATOMS: atom_id res chain seq x y z
N MET A 1 16.47 39.49 -10.97
CA MET A 1 16.91 38.25 -11.64
C MET A 1 17.15 37.07 -10.70
N LYS A 2 17.93 37.22 -9.61
CA LYS A 2 18.24 36.13 -8.66
C LYS A 2 17.00 35.52 -7.96
N PHE A 3 15.98 36.32 -7.65
CA PHE A 3 14.75 35.84 -7.00
C PHE A 3 13.93 34.88 -7.88
N HIS A 4 13.86 35.14 -9.19
CA HIS A 4 13.20 34.24 -10.15
C HIS A 4 13.97 32.92 -10.33
N LEU A 5 15.31 32.97 -10.30
CA LEU A 5 16.16 31.77 -10.37
C LEU A 5 15.99 30.86 -9.14
N ILE A 6 15.86 31.46 -7.94
CA ILE A 6 15.60 30.70 -6.70
C ILE A 6 14.19 30.09 -6.73
N SER A 7 13.19 30.83 -7.19
CA SER A 7 11.81 30.35 -7.27
C SER A 7 11.66 29.17 -8.25
N SER A 8 12.33 29.24 -9.41
CA SER A 8 12.35 28.12 -10.36
C SER A 8 13.07 26.90 -9.80
N ALA A 9 14.17 27.08 -9.05
CA ALA A 9 14.89 25.97 -8.43
C ALA A 9 14.04 25.22 -7.39
N ILE A 10 13.22 25.93 -6.60
CA ILE A 10 12.30 25.33 -5.63
C ILE A 10 11.21 24.49 -6.34
N ILE A 11 10.64 25.01 -7.43
CA ILE A 11 9.61 24.28 -8.21
C ILE A 11 10.18 23.02 -8.84
N ILE A 12 11.40 23.08 -9.36
CA ILE A 12 12.09 21.92 -9.94
C ILE A 12 12.38 20.88 -8.85
N ALA A 13 12.90 21.30 -7.69
CA ALA A 13 13.16 20.40 -6.57
C ALA A 13 11.88 19.70 -6.06
N PHE A 14 10.78 20.44 -5.95
CA PHE A 14 9.48 19.88 -5.55
C PHE A 14 8.93 18.89 -6.59
N SER A 15 9.08 19.19 -7.88
CA SER A 15 8.68 18.29 -8.98
C SER A 15 9.47 16.98 -9.00
N PHE A 16 10.72 16.97 -8.55
CA PHE A 16 11.51 15.74 -8.43
C PHE A 16 11.12 14.91 -7.20
N ALA A 17 10.69 15.54 -6.10
CA ALA A 17 10.29 14.84 -4.89
C ALA A 17 9.02 13.98 -5.07
N VAL A 18 8.09 14.40 -5.94
CA VAL A 18 6.86 13.64 -6.22
C VAL A 18 7.07 12.38 -7.05
N LEU A 19 8.20 12.26 -7.77
CA LEU A 19 8.50 11.07 -8.58
C LEU A 19 8.88 9.85 -7.72
N SER A 20 9.29 10.06 -6.48
CA SER A 20 9.63 8.97 -5.54
C SER A 20 8.42 8.41 -4.79
N ALA A 21 7.22 8.95 -5.00
CA ALA A 21 6.00 8.40 -4.42
C ALA A 21 5.63 7.09 -5.15
N THR A 22 6.04 5.96 -4.59
CA THR A 22 5.55 4.65 -5.01
C THR A 22 4.10 4.51 -4.53
N ALA A 23 3.15 4.69 -5.44
CA ALA A 23 1.77 4.29 -5.16
C ALA A 23 1.76 2.77 -4.97
N GLN A 24 1.44 2.27 -3.77
CA GLN A 24 1.16 0.85 -3.59
C GLN A 24 0.03 0.46 -4.55
N SER A 25 0.27 -0.58 -5.35
CA SER A 25 -0.76 -1.07 -6.27
C SER A 25 -1.96 -1.55 -5.45
N GLN A 26 -3.11 -0.87 -5.59
CA GLN A 26 -4.36 -1.30 -4.95
C GLN A 26 -4.71 -2.75 -5.29
N TYR A 27 -4.28 -3.21 -6.47
CA TYR A 27 -4.63 -4.50 -7.02
C TYR A 27 -3.43 -5.43 -7.09
N THR A 28 -3.65 -6.67 -6.69
CA THR A 28 -2.70 -7.78 -6.82
C THR A 28 -3.08 -8.61 -8.05
N PRO A 29 -2.18 -9.46 -8.58
CA PRO A 29 -2.52 -10.39 -9.66
C PRO A 29 -3.74 -11.28 -9.35
N TYR A 30 -3.99 -11.59 -8.07
CA TYR A 30 -5.17 -12.34 -7.63
C TYR A 30 -6.49 -11.63 -7.98
N ASN A 31 -6.49 -10.29 -8.08
CA ASN A 31 -7.69 -9.55 -8.46
C ASN A 31 -8.09 -9.74 -9.94
N GLY A 32 -7.28 -10.40 -10.76
CA GLY A 32 -7.62 -10.82 -12.12
C GLY A 32 -8.25 -12.21 -12.22
N LEU A 33 -8.40 -12.94 -11.11
CA LEU A 33 -8.98 -14.29 -11.12
C LEU A 33 -10.48 -14.26 -11.49
N PRO A 34 -11.00 -15.26 -12.22
CA PRO A 34 -12.43 -15.37 -12.52
C PRO A 34 -13.28 -15.36 -11.24
N GLY A 35 -14.39 -14.62 -11.27
CA GLY A 35 -15.29 -14.49 -10.12
C GLY A 35 -14.91 -13.39 -9.12
N ILE A 36 -13.72 -12.79 -9.23
CA ILE A 36 -13.34 -11.63 -8.41
C ILE A 36 -13.71 -10.33 -9.12
N ILE A 37 -14.64 -9.57 -8.55
CA ILE A 37 -15.00 -8.24 -9.03
C ILE A 37 -13.99 -7.25 -8.47
N LYS A 38 -12.98 -6.89 -9.28
CA LYS A 38 -11.87 -6.01 -8.91
C LYS A 38 -12.31 -4.69 -8.26
N SER A 39 -13.39 -4.08 -8.75
CA SER A 39 -13.93 -2.81 -8.23
C SER A 39 -14.52 -2.88 -6.82
N TYR A 40 -14.78 -4.07 -6.28
CA TYR A 40 -15.26 -4.23 -4.90
C TYR A 40 -14.13 -4.21 -3.87
N LYS A 41 -12.86 -4.26 -4.31
CA LYS A 41 -11.72 -4.15 -3.41
C LYS A 41 -11.58 -2.69 -2.95
N PRO A 42 -11.70 -2.39 -1.64
CA PRO A 42 -11.55 -1.03 -1.15
C PRO A 42 -10.13 -0.51 -1.37
N ALA A 43 -9.94 0.79 -1.19
CA ALA A 43 -8.61 1.36 -1.14
C ALA A 43 -7.84 0.80 0.07
N TYR A 44 -6.52 0.68 -0.07
CA TYR A 44 -5.65 0.32 1.03
C TYR A 44 -5.80 1.31 2.20
N ASN A 45 -5.82 0.79 3.43
CA ASN A 45 -5.85 1.56 4.65
C ASN A 45 -4.87 0.95 5.64
N SER A 46 -3.98 1.78 6.20
CA SER A 46 -2.99 1.35 7.19
C SER A 46 -3.63 0.85 8.50
N ASN A 47 -4.87 1.27 8.78
CA ASN A 47 -5.62 0.87 9.96
C ASN A 47 -6.35 -0.47 9.79
N TYR A 48 -6.21 -1.13 8.64
CA TYR A 48 -6.71 -2.49 8.50
C TYR A 48 -5.90 -3.47 9.38
N PRO A 49 -6.54 -4.54 9.88
CA PRO A 49 -5.84 -5.66 10.50
C PRO A 49 -4.69 -6.16 9.60
N GLU A 50 -3.67 -6.75 10.19
CA GLU A 50 -2.49 -7.18 9.45
C GLU A 50 -2.84 -8.16 8.33
N TRP A 51 -3.64 -9.18 8.64
CA TRP A 51 -4.11 -10.15 7.64
C TRP A 51 -4.79 -9.48 6.43
N ALA A 52 -5.51 -8.37 6.65
CA ALA A 52 -6.23 -7.66 5.60
C ALA A 52 -5.29 -6.77 4.78
N ARG A 53 -4.24 -6.19 5.40
CA ARG A 53 -3.17 -5.48 4.68
C ARG A 53 -2.42 -6.41 3.74
N MET A 54 -2.17 -7.67 4.14
CA MET A 54 -1.50 -8.67 3.31
C MET A 54 -2.22 -8.93 1.96
N LEU A 55 -3.54 -8.71 1.88
CA LEU A 55 -4.30 -8.85 0.62
C LEU A 55 -3.92 -7.81 -0.46
N TYR A 56 -3.12 -6.81 -0.12
CA TYR A 56 -2.57 -5.81 -1.04
C TYR A 56 -1.12 -6.12 -1.45
N GLU A 57 -0.56 -7.22 -0.94
CA GLU A 57 0.79 -7.66 -1.24
C GLU A 57 0.79 -8.83 -2.24
N TYR A 58 1.88 -8.95 -2.99
CA TYR A 58 2.11 -10.08 -3.89
C TYR A 58 3.60 -10.43 -3.93
N PRO A 59 3.98 -11.72 -3.79
CA PRO A 59 3.11 -12.86 -3.49
C PRO A 59 2.68 -12.90 -2.02
N ILE A 60 1.47 -13.42 -1.74
CA ILE A 60 0.98 -13.57 -0.37
C ILE A 60 1.22 -15.00 0.13
N ASN A 61 1.60 -15.16 1.40
CA ASN A 61 1.62 -16.46 2.07
C ASN A 61 0.24 -16.77 2.67
N TYR A 62 -0.42 -17.79 2.14
CA TYR A 62 -1.73 -18.23 2.62
C TYR A 62 -1.73 -18.64 4.11
N PHE A 63 -0.69 -19.37 4.55
CA PHE A 63 -0.63 -19.89 5.91
C PHE A 63 -0.46 -18.76 6.93
N ASP A 64 0.35 -17.75 6.61
CA ASP A 64 0.53 -16.58 7.45
C ASP A 64 -0.76 -15.75 7.54
N LEU A 65 -1.44 -15.53 6.40
CA LEU A 65 -2.71 -14.81 6.38
C LEU A 65 -3.79 -15.50 7.23
N ILE A 66 -3.97 -16.81 7.07
CA ILE A 66 -5.01 -17.55 7.81
C ILE A 66 -4.68 -17.60 9.30
N LYS A 67 -3.41 -17.77 9.67
CA LYS A 67 -2.97 -17.72 11.08
C LYS A 67 -3.39 -16.41 11.75
N LEU A 68 -3.20 -15.28 11.08
CA LEU A 68 -3.55 -13.95 11.59
C LEU A 68 -5.07 -13.70 11.57
N TYR A 69 -5.76 -14.15 10.52
CA TYR A 69 -7.22 -14.04 10.41
C TYR A 69 -7.94 -14.83 11.51
N GLU A 70 -7.51 -16.05 11.79
CA GLU A 70 -8.13 -16.94 12.80
C GLU A 70 -7.73 -16.59 14.22
N ASN A 71 -6.53 -16.04 14.43
CA ASN A 71 -6.02 -15.66 15.74
C ASN A 71 -5.58 -14.18 15.76
N PRO A 72 -6.53 -13.23 15.71
CA PRO A 72 -6.22 -11.79 15.64
C PRO A 72 -5.46 -11.27 16.87
N ASP A 73 -5.49 -11.99 18.00
CA ASP A 73 -4.70 -11.64 19.19
C ASP A 73 -3.20 -11.94 19.03
N VAL A 74 -2.79 -12.67 17.98
CA VAL A 74 -1.37 -12.84 17.61
C VAL A 74 -0.78 -11.50 17.16
N GLU A 75 -1.54 -10.69 16.41
CA GLU A 75 -1.11 -9.35 15.98
C GLU A 75 -0.71 -8.48 17.19
N LYS A 76 -1.49 -8.53 18.28
CA LYS A 76 -1.25 -7.74 19.49
C LYS A 76 -0.01 -8.17 20.28
N LYS A 77 0.42 -9.43 20.13
CA LYS A 77 1.53 -10.01 20.91
C LYS A 77 2.90 -9.74 20.29
N GLU A 78 2.96 -9.49 18.98
CA GLU A 78 4.23 -9.23 18.28
C GLU A 78 4.61 -7.73 18.21
N GLY A 79 3.78 -6.84 18.76
CA GLY A 79 4.18 -5.47 19.10
C GLY A 79 4.48 -4.58 17.89
N VAL A 80 3.51 -4.46 16.98
CA VAL A 80 3.44 -3.37 15.99
C VAL A 80 2.48 -2.30 16.46
#